data_AF-A0A2V5MY30-F1
#
_entry.id   AF-A0A2V5MY30-F1
#
_cell.length_a   1.000
_cell.length_b   1.000
_cell.length_c   1.000
_cell.angle_alpha   90.00
_cell.angle_beta   90.00
_cell.angle_gamma   90.00
#
_symmetry.space_group_name_H-M   'P 1'
#
loop_
_entity.id
_entity.type
_entity.pdbx_description
1 polymer ?
#
loop_
_entity_poly.entity_id
_entity_poly.type
_entity_poly.pdbx_seq_one_letter_code
_entity_poly.pdbx_strand_id
1 'polypeptide(L)'
;QRVAKNRYLLGGRIVETDWRLFCTLIRFDVVYYIHFKCSRRRILDYPNLQGYLADLYQHDGIAETVNFDHIKRHYYITHADINPMRLVPIGPELDLMQPHGREKLT
;
A
#
# COMPACT_ATOMS: atom_id res chain seq x y z
N GLN A 1 3.26 -1.50 -15.14
CA GLN A 1 2.84 -1.72 -16.54
C GLN A 1 1.55 -2.55 -16.65
N ARG A 2 1.44 -3.70 -15.97
CA ARG A 2 0.23 -4.57 -16.05
C ARG A 2 -1.07 -3.87 -15.61
N VAL A 3 -1.08 -3.30 -14.41
CA VAL A 3 -2.23 -2.53 -13.86
C VAL A 3 -2.47 -1.16 -14.52
N ALA A 4 -1.65 -0.79 -15.51
CA ALA A 4 -1.92 0.39 -16.34
C ALA A 4 -2.93 0.08 -17.45
N LYS A 5 -3.03 -1.19 -17.86
CA LYS A 5 -3.92 -1.63 -18.94
C LYS A 5 -5.20 -2.30 -18.43
N ASN A 6 -5.08 -3.00 -17.29
CA ASN A 6 -6.19 -3.73 -16.67
C ASN A 6 -6.52 -3.12 -15.31
N ARG A 7 -7.78 -3.23 -14.88
CA ARG A 7 -8.22 -2.77 -13.56
C ARG A 7 -7.54 -3.53 -12.44
N TYR A 8 -7.38 -4.85 -12.58
CA TYR A 8 -6.68 -5.71 -11.62
C TYR A 8 -5.57 -6.53 -12.29
N LEU A 9 -4.83 -7.32 -11.50
CA LEU A 9 -3.68 -8.07 -12.03
C LEU A 9 -4.09 -9.04 -13.15
N LEU A 10 -5.24 -9.67 -13.07
CA LEU A 10 -5.70 -10.67 -14.05
C LEU A 10 -6.93 -10.25 -14.87
N GLY A 11 -7.18 -8.93 -15.01
CA GLY A 11 -8.30 -8.37 -15.78
C GLY A 11 -9.23 -7.51 -14.92
N GLY A 12 -10.54 -7.53 -15.20
CA GLY A 12 -11.52 -6.65 -14.57
C GLY A 12 -12.17 -7.17 -13.30
N ARG A 13 -11.80 -8.37 -12.85
CA ARG A 13 -12.27 -8.95 -11.59
C ARG A 13 -11.11 -9.08 -10.61
N ILE A 14 -11.40 -8.76 -9.35
CA ILE A 14 -10.48 -8.98 -8.24
C ILE A 14 -10.32 -10.49 -8.05
N VAL A 15 -9.08 -10.95 -7.89
CA VAL A 15 -8.76 -12.33 -7.52
C VAL A 15 -7.79 -12.35 -6.33
N GLU A 16 -7.53 -13.53 -5.76
CA GLU A 16 -6.64 -13.70 -4.60
C GLU A 16 -5.27 -13.01 -4.76
N THR A 17 -4.72 -13.03 -5.98
CA THR A 17 -3.42 -12.40 -6.26
C THR A 17 -3.43 -10.90 -5.98
N ASP A 18 -4.56 -10.21 -6.20
CA ASP A 18 -4.69 -8.79 -5.91
C ASP A 18 -4.64 -8.53 -4.40
N TRP A 19 -5.31 -9.34 -3.60
CA TRP A 19 -5.27 -9.23 -2.14
C TRP A 19 -3.90 -9.55 -1.55
N ARG A 20 -3.18 -10.52 -2.13
CA ARG A 20 -1.79 -10.81 -1.75
C ARG A 20 -0.87 -9.64 -2.05
N LEU A 21 -1.06 -8.98 -3.19
CA LEU A 21 -0.30 -7.77 -3.53
C LEU A 21 -0.70 -6.59 -2.64
N PHE A 22 -1.99 -6.38 -2.38
CA PHE A 22 -2.53 -5.33 -1.52
C PHE A 22 -1.85 -5.30 -0.15
N CYS A 23 -1.75 -6.45 0.51
CA CYS A 23 -1.10 -6.57 1.82
C CYS A 23 0.35 -6.06 1.81
N THR A 24 1.06 -6.18 0.68
CA THR A 24 2.41 -5.65 0.51
C THR A 24 2.39 -4.16 0.22
N LEU A 25 1.55 -3.72 -0.72
CA LEU A 25 1.48 -2.33 -1.17
C LEU A 25 1.05 -1.38 -0.04
N ILE A 26 0.03 -1.75 0.74
CA ILE A 26 -0.51 -0.92 1.83
C ILE A 26 0.53 -0.62 2.92
N ARG A 27 1.57 -1.45 3.04
CA ARG A 27 2.67 -1.30 4.02
C ARG A 27 3.91 -0.63 3.42
N PHE A 28 3.97 -0.46 2.10
CA PHE A 28 5.21 -0.11 1.41
C PHE A 28 5.70 1.28 1.77
N ASP A 29 4.88 2.31 1.59
CA ASP A 29 5.30 3.71 1.79
C ASP A 29 5.48 4.06 3.27
N VAL A 30 4.68 3.48 4.15
CA VAL A 30 4.72 3.71 5.60
C VAL A 30 5.82 2.95 6.33
N VAL A 31 6.27 1.82 5.77
CA VAL A 31 7.29 0.95 6.40
C VAL A 31 8.41 0.62 5.43
N TYR A 32 8.16 -0.15 4.38
CA TYR A 32 9.23 -0.81 3.60
C TYR A 32 10.18 0.18 2.93
N TYR A 33 9.67 1.31 2.47
CA TYR A 33 10.45 2.37 1.84
C TYR A 33 11.58 2.87 2.75
N ILE A 34 11.29 3.09 4.04
CA ILE A 34 12.25 3.62 5.03
C ILE A 34 12.91 2.47 5.79
N HIS A 35 12.13 1.65 6.49
CA HIS A 35 12.60 0.63 7.42
C HIS A 35 13.46 -0.43 6.72
N PHE A 36 13.05 -0.88 5.54
CA PHE A 36 13.76 -1.88 4.75
C PHE A 36 14.62 -1.27 3.65
N LYS A 37 14.70 0.06 3.56
CA LYS A 37 15.51 0.78 2.57
C LYS A 37 15.14 0.43 1.12
N CYS A 38 13.88 0.07 0.86
CA CYS A 38 13.34 -0.10 -0.49
C CYS A 38 13.08 1.27 -1.15
N SER A 39 14.10 2.13 -1.18
CA SER A 39 13.95 3.58 -1.29
C SER A 39 14.16 4.14 -2.71
N ARG A 40 14.04 3.31 -3.75
CA ARG A 40 14.18 3.79 -5.14
C ARG A 40 13.03 4.73 -5.53
N ARG A 41 11.79 4.34 -5.22
CA ARG A 41 10.54 5.09 -5.46
C ARG A 41 9.44 4.58 -4.52
N ARG A 42 8.53 5.46 -4.11
CA ARG A 42 7.33 5.11 -3.32
C ARG A 42 6.21 4.62 -4.23
N ILE A 43 5.20 3.95 -3.67
CA ILE A 43 3.96 3.59 -4.37
C ILE A 43 3.21 4.85 -4.82
N LEU A 44 3.18 5.89 -3.98
CA LEU A 44 2.63 7.21 -4.33
C LEU A 44 3.21 7.78 -5.65
N ASP A 45 4.47 7.47 -5.97
CA ASP A 45 5.15 7.96 -7.17
C ASP A 45 4.81 7.15 -8.44
N TYR A 46 3.97 6.11 -8.32
CA TYR A 46 3.48 5.28 -9.43
C TYR A 46 1.95 5.44 -9.58
N PRO A 47 1.45 6.33 -10.45
CA PRO A 47 0.02 6.65 -10.53
C PRO A 47 -0.90 5.43 -10.70
N ASN A 48 -0.47 4.45 -11.52
CA ASN A 48 -1.25 3.22 -11.73
C ASN A 48 -1.27 2.29 -10.50
N LEU A 49 -0.18 2.24 -9.72
CA LEU A 49 -0.14 1.44 -8.49
C LEU A 49 -0.85 2.15 -7.36
N GLN A 50 -0.72 3.48 -7.26
CA GLN A 50 -1.44 4.28 -6.27
C GLN A 50 -2.95 4.18 -6.49
N GLY A 51 -3.41 4.35 -7.73
CA GLY A 51 -4.83 4.16 -8.05
C GLY A 51 -5.29 2.74 -7.77
N TYR A 52 -4.48 1.72 -8.10
CA TYR A 52 -4.81 0.32 -7.84
C TYR A 52 -4.93 0.02 -6.33
N LEU A 53 -4.02 0.59 -5.53
CA LEU A 53 -4.07 0.49 -4.07
C LEU A 53 -5.32 1.17 -3.51
N ALA A 54 -5.66 2.36 -3.99
CA ALA A 54 -6.87 3.08 -3.59
C ALA A 54 -8.16 2.34 -3.98
N ASP A 55 -8.25 1.78 -5.20
CA ASP A 55 -9.40 0.97 -5.67
C ASP A 55 -9.64 -0.24 -4.75
N LEU A 56 -8.59 -0.97 -4.36
CA LEU A 56 -8.70 -2.09 -3.43
C LEU A 56 -9.03 -1.65 -1.99
N TYR A 57 -8.46 -0.53 -1.54
CA TYR A 57 -8.70 0.02 -0.20
C TYR A 57 -10.15 0.49 -0.02
N GLN A 58 -10.75 1.04 -1.08
CA GLN A 58 -12.13 1.56 -1.09
C GLN A 58 -13.20 0.47 -1.28
N HIS A 59 -12.80 -0.79 -1.45
CA HIS A 59 -13.76 -1.89 -1.49
C HIS A 59 -14.41 -2.06 -0.10
N ASP A 60 -15.72 -2.31 -0.08
CA ASP A 60 -16.51 -2.44 1.15
C ASP A 60 -15.84 -3.34 2.19
N GLY A 61 -15.65 -2.81 3.41
CA GLY A 61 -15.09 -3.53 4.55
C GLY A 61 -13.56 -3.62 4.59
N ILE A 62 -12.84 -3.16 3.55
CA ILE A 62 -11.37 -3.29 3.49
C ILE A 62 -10.65 -2.24 4.32
N ALA A 63 -11.10 -0.98 4.29
CA ALA A 63 -10.47 0.10 5.04
C ALA A 63 -10.41 -0.21 6.56
N GLU A 64 -11.45 -0.85 7.09
CA GLU A 64 -11.56 -1.27 8.49
C GLU A 64 -10.53 -2.34 8.88
N THR A 65 -9.98 -3.06 7.91
CA THR A 65 -8.93 -4.07 8.14
C THR A 65 -7.53 -3.46 8.27
N VAL A 66 -7.37 -2.17 7.94
CA VAL A 66 -6.07 -1.50 7.87
C VAL A 66 -5.90 -0.56 9.06
N ASN A 67 -5.00 -0.92 9.98
CA ASN A 67 -4.57 -0.05 11.06
C ASN A 67 -3.10 0.35 10.89
N PHE A 68 -2.87 1.58 10.42
CA PHE A 68 -1.52 2.10 10.15
C PHE A 68 -0.67 2.27 11.41
N ASP A 69 -1.26 2.63 12.56
CA ASP A 69 -0.52 2.72 13.81
C ASP A 69 -0.01 1.33 14.22
N HIS A 70 -0.87 0.31 14.17
CA HIS A 70 -0.47 -1.06 14.48
C HIS A 70 0.62 -1.56 13.53
N ILE A 71 0.47 -1.34 12.21
CA ILE A 71 1.46 -1.69 11.20
C ILE A 71 2.81 -1.03 11.53
N LYS A 72 2.85 0.29 11.71
CA LYS A 72 4.09 1.03 11.93
C LYS A 72 4.75 0.61 13.24
N ARG A 73 3.99 0.53 14.33
CA ARG A 73 4.52 0.11 15.64
C ARG A 73 5.12 -1.28 15.59
N HIS A 74 4.44 -2.24 14.95
CA HIS A 74 4.99 -3.59 14.80
C HIS A 74 6.39 -3.54 14.17
N TYR A 75 6.55 -2.91 13.00
CA TYR A 75 7.85 -2.91 12.31
C TYR A 75 8.93 -2.08 13.01
N TYR A 76 8.62 -0.85 13.41
CA TYR A 76 9.64 0.08 13.93
C TYR A 76 10.03 -0.20 15.39
N ILE A 77 9.19 -0.86 16.19
CA ILE A 77 9.47 -1.15 17.61
C ILE A 77 10.07 -2.55 17.79
N THR A 78 9.58 -3.56 17.04
CA THR A 78 9.99 -4.96 17.28
C THR A 78 11.33 -5.31 16.63
N HIS A 79 11.68 -4.70 15.49
CA HIS A 79 12.94 -4.97 14.78
C HIS A 79 14.09 -4.10 15.33
N ALA A 80 14.49 -4.34 16.58
CA ALA A 80 15.54 -3.57 17.25
C ALA A 80 16.89 -3.63 16.52
N ASP A 81 17.19 -4.72 15.81
CA ASP A 81 18.42 -4.85 15.02
C ASP A 81 18.46 -3.88 13.83
N ILE A 82 17.29 -3.54 13.28
CA ILE A 82 17.16 -2.63 12.13
C ILE A 82 16.95 -1.18 12.61
N ASN A 83 16.18 -0.99 13.68
CA ASN A 83 15.88 0.32 14.27
C ASN A 83 16.14 0.32 15.80
N PRO A 84 17.41 0.43 16.24
CA PRO A 84 17.77 0.36 17.65
C PRO A 84 17.08 1.42 18.52
N MET A 85 16.84 2.60 17.95
CA MET A 85 16.22 3.74 18.64
C MET A 85 14.70 3.58 18.79
N ARG A 86 14.08 2.60 18.11
CA ARG A 86 12.63 2.34 18.11
C ARG A 86 11.76 3.55 17.76
N LEU A 87 12.33 4.48 17.00
CA LEU A 87 11.62 5.66 16.53
C LEU A 87 10.62 5.27 15.44
N VAL A 88 9.38 5.72 15.59
CA VAL A 88 8.32 5.54 14.59
C VAL A 88 8.19 6.83 13.77
N PRO A 89 8.50 6.81 12.45
CA PRO A 89 8.35 7.98 11.61
C PRO A 89 6.91 8.48 11.57
N ILE A 90 6.70 9.79 11.44
CA ILE A 90 5.35 10.40 11.41
C ILE A 90 4.67 10.13 10.06
N GLY A 91 5.39 10.32 8.95
CA GLY A 91 4.83 10.18 7.60
C GLY A 91 4.87 8.75 7.01
N PRO A 92 4.62 8.64 5.70
CA PRO A 92 3.96 9.65 4.86
C PRO A 92 2.45 9.72 5.16
N GLU A 93 1.83 10.84 4.80
CA GLU A 93 0.37 10.96 4.75
C GLU A 93 -0.13 10.24 3.50
N LEU A 94 -1.14 9.38 3.66
CA LEU A 94 -1.75 8.62 2.58
C LEU A 94 -3.21 9.02 2.44
N ASP A 95 -3.55 9.68 1.34
CA ASP A 95 -4.94 9.81 0.92
C ASP A 95 -5.30 8.60 0.05
N LEU A 96 -5.92 7.59 0.66
CA LEU A 96 -6.39 6.39 -0.03
C LEU A 96 -7.89 6.45 -0.35
N MET A 97 -8.58 7.51 0.07
CA MET A 97 -10.01 7.72 -0.19
C MET A 97 -10.25 8.67 -1.37
N GLN A 98 -9.19 9.27 -1.93
CA GLN A 98 -9.27 10.02 -3.18
C GLN A 98 -9.86 9.17 -4.33
N PRO A 99 -10.65 9.77 -5.24
CA PRO A 99 -11.14 9.08 -6.42
C PRO A 99 -9.97 8.49 -7.25
N HIS A 100 -10.04 7.19 -7.55
CA HIS A 100 -8.99 6.49 -8.29
C HIS A 100 -9.23 6.43 -9.81
N GLY A 101 -10.47 6.60 -10.28
CA GLY A 101 -10.81 6.66 -11.71
C GLY A 101 -10.59 5.36 -12.49
N ARG A 102 -10.45 4.22 -11.79
CA ARG A 102 -10.11 2.91 -12.37
C ARG A 102 -11.31 2.08 -12.80
N GLU A 103 -12.52 2.51 -12.43
CA GLU A 103 -13.80 1.94 -12.85
C GLU A 103 -13.98 1.89 -14.37
N LYS A 104 -13.22 2.71 -15.11
CA LYS A 104 -13.21 2.78 -16.57
C LYS A 104 -12.36 1.70 -17.24
N LEU A 105 -11.53 1.00 -16.46
CA LEU A 105 -10.65 -0.07 -16.95
C LEU A 105 -11.35 -1.42 -16.88
N THR A 106 -11.03 -2.28 -17.86
CA THR A 106 -11.52 -3.65 -17.96
C THR A 106 -10.64 -4.69 -17.27
#